data_AF-A0A1G8SVP5-F1
#
_entry.id   AF-A0A1G8SVP5-F1
#
_cell.length_a   1.000
_cell.length_b   1.000
_cell.length_c   1.000
_cell.angle_alpha   90.00
_cell.angle_beta   90.00
_cell.angle_gamma   90.00
#
_symmetry.space_group_name_H-M   'P 1'
#
loop_
_entity.id
_entity.type
_entity.pdbx_description
1 polymer ?
#
loop_
_entity_poly.entity_id
_entity_poly.type
_entity_poly.pdbx_seq_one_letter_code
_entity_poly.pdbx_strand_id
1 'polypeptide(L)'
;MPSRSKRLCVFGDSHIGSLRKALDAGLIKPAGFDIEFWGATGPQFRQIDIIDGVVRPTSPQAAEMVAQVNGQGREALAPGDFDIYLFFGARLRMADFMPPYLQRLRDPQNGISAAVLQAGARGFLADRRMARIARNFGASGKSRVFFAPAPLWTWGVQGNAAAQKLADDYPLAADAGKPDRAAIWSAFEQILEPDGVTLLRQPEETIIRGIFTDPKYAVEGAQDSGDIGHKSAEYAALVFKSFLKAAK
;
A
#
# COMPACT_ATOMS: atom_id res chain seq x y z
N MET A 1 -23.76 26.44 -4.56
CA MET A 1 -24.10 25.19 -3.85
C MET A 1 -22.82 24.58 -3.31
N PRO A 2 -22.73 24.16 -2.04
CA PRO A 2 -21.56 23.42 -1.58
C PRO A 2 -21.42 22.14 -2.43
N SER A 3 -20.25 21.89 -3.00
CA SER A 3 -20.00 20.68 -3.79
C SER A 3 -20.26 19.45 -2.94
N ARG A 4 -21.08 18.51 -3.43
CA ARG A 4 -21.34 17.24 -2.75
C ARG A 4 -20.01 16.55 -2.41
N SER A 5 -19.86 16.12 -1.16
CA SER A 5 -18.70 15.34 -0.72
C SER A 5 -18.60 14.05 -1.54
N LYS A 6 -17.41 13.71 -2.03
CA LYS A 6 -17.16 12.46 -2.77
C LYS A 6 -17.09 11.29 -1.78
N ARG A 7 -17.67 10.15 -2.14
CA ARG A 7 -17.61 8.93 -1.31
C ARG A 7 -16.28 8.21 -1.57
N LEU A 8 -15.49 8.04 -0.52
CA LEU A 8 -14.20 7.38 -0.53
C LEU A 8 -14.28 6.08 0.28
N CYS A 9 -13.96 4.96 -0.35
CA CYS A 9 -13.68 3.71 0.35
C CYS A 9 -12.17 3.56 0.54
N VAL A 10 -11.71 3.47 1.80
CA VAL A 10 -10.35 3.04 2.13
C VAL A 10 -10.37 1.53 2.33
N PHE A 11 -9.83 0.80 1.36
CA PHE A 11 -9.76 -0.65 1.39
C PHE A 11 -8.36 -1.13 1.77
N GLY A 12 -8.22 -1.95 2.83
CA GLY A 12 -6.90 -2.46 3.17
C GLY A 12 -6.87 -3.51 4.27
N ASP A 13 -5.64 -3.91 4.59
CA ASP A 13 -5.34 -4.83 5.69
C ASP A 13 -5.15 -4.05 7.00
N SER A 14 -4.38 -4.60 7.95
CA SER A 14 -4.09 -3.92 9.23
C SER A 14 -3.47 -2.52 9.09
N HIS A 15 -2.90 -2.17 7.93
CA HIS A 15 -2.37 -0.83 7.66
C HIS A 15 -3.45 0.27 7.67
N ILE A 16 -4.73 -0.04 7.47
CA ILE A 16 -5.81 0.96 7.59
C ILE A 16 -5.90 1.54 9.01
N GLY A 17 -5.45 0.79 10.01
CA GLY A 17 -5.48 1.21 11.41
C GLY A 17 -4.65 2.47 11.66
N SER A 18 -3.51 2.63 11.00
CA SER A 18 -2.70 3.85 11.13
C SER A 18 -3.36 5.07 10.49
N LEU A 19 -4.12 4.88 9.40
CA LEU A 19 -4.89 5.96 8.79
C LEU A 19 -6.09 6.37 9.66
N ARG A 20 -6.79 5.42 10.28
CA ARG A 20 -7.83 5.72 11.27
C ARG A 20 -7.28 6.56 12.42
N LYS A 21 -6.17 6.11 13.02
CA LYS A 21 -5.46 6.88 14.07
C LYS A 21 -5.07 8.29 13.60
N ALA A 22 -4.66 8.46 12.34
CA ALA A 22 -4.33 9.77 11.79
C ALA A 22 -5.55 10.70 11.65
N LEU A 23 -6.73 10.17 11.33
CA LEU A 23 -7.99 10.92 11.33
C LEU A 23 -8.38 11.30 12.77
N ASP A 24 -8.36 10.34 13.69
CA ASP A 24 -8.76 10.54 15.09
C ASP A 24 -7.86 11.57 15.79
N ALA A 25 -6.56 11.55 15.50
CA ALA A 25 -5.58 12.52 16.00
C ALA A 25 -5.60 13.88 15.26
N GLY A 26 -6.45 14.05 14.24
CA GLY A 26 -6.56 15.30 13.48
C GLY A 26 -5.36 15.63 12.60
N LEU A 27 -4.46 14.67 12.32
CA LEU A 27 -3.28 14.85 11.46
C LEU A 27 -3.64 15.06 9.99
N ILE A 28 -4.83 14.60 9.60
CA ILE A 28 -5.41 14.75 8.27
C ILE A 28 -6.87 15.21 8.36
N LYS A 29 -7.25 16.07 7.42
CA LYS A 29 -8.63 16.50 7.23
C LYS A 29 -9.11 15.97 5.88
N PRO A 30 -10.15 15.11 5.83
CA PRO A 30 -10.65 14.55 4.57
C PRO A 30 -11.56 15.55 3.85
N ALA A 31 -11.06 16.76 3.59
CA ALA A 31 -11.85 17.83 3.00
C ALA A 31 -12.42 17.40 1.65
N GLY A 32 -13.76 17.35 1.54
CA GLY A 32 -14.48 16.94 0.34
C GLY A 32 -14.65 15.43 0.17
N PHE A 33 -14.35 14.62 1.19
CA PHE A 33 -14.56 13.17 1.20
C PHE A 33 -15.41 12.70 2.37
N ASP A 34 -16.37 11.83 2.08
CA ASP A 34 -17.05 10.99 3.06
C ASP A 34 -16.38 9.61 3.05
N ILE A 35 -15.81 9.19 4.18
CA ILE A 35 -14.90 8.04 4.24
C ILE A 35 -15.60 6.83 4.86
N GLU A 36 -15.65 5.73 4.12
CA GLU A 36 -15.89 4.40 4.65
C GLU A 36 -14.59 3.61 4.62
N PHE A 37 -14.31 2.85 5.67
CA PHE A 37 -13.19 1.91 5.69
C PHE A 37 -13.74 0.52 5.43
N TRP A 38 -13.00 -0.29 4.67
CA TRP A 38 -13.38 -1.66 4.39
C TRP A 38 -12.14 -2.54 4.35
N GLY A 39 -12.30 -3.82 4.69
CA GLY A 39 -11.21 -4.78 4.64
C GLY A 39 -11.19 -5.67 5.87
N ALA A 40 -10.03 -6.27 6.14
CA ALA A 40 -9.88 -7.21 7.24
C ALA A 40 -8.43 -7.17 7.75
N THR A 41 -8.23 -7.42 9.04
CA THR A 41 -6.87 -7.47 9.59
C THR A 41 -6.28 -8.87 9.50
N GLY A 42 -4.95 -8.98 9.64
CA GLY A 42 -4.29 -10.26 9.85
C GLY A 42 -4.45 -11.28 8.71
N PRO A 43 -4.55 -12.57 9.02
CA PRO A 43 -4.67 -13.62 8.01
C PRO A 43 -6.00 -13.60 7.27
N GLN A 44 -7.08 -13.08 7.87
CA GLN A 44 -8.43 -13.03 7.31
C GLN A 44 -8.49 -12.19 6.02
N PHE A 45 -7.63 -11.18 5.88
CA PHE A 45 -7.52 -10.43 4.62
C PHE A 45 -7.18 -11.30 3.39
N ARG A 46 -6.54 -12.46 3.60
CA ARG A 46 -6.28 -13.45 2.53
C ARG A 46 -7.53 -14.22 2.12
N GLN A 47 -8.65 -14.03 2.80
CA GLN A 47 -9.94 -14.66 2.51
C GLN A 47 -10.94 -13.61 2.00
N ILE A 48 -10.43 -12.53 1.39
CA ILE A 48 -11.22 -11.60 0.59
C ILE A 48 -10.87 -11.86 -0.88
N ASP A 49 -11.88 -12.02 -1.73
CA ASP A 49 -11.69 -12.20 -3.17
C ASP A 49 -12.81 -11.54 -3.97
N ILE A 50 -12.65 -11.51 -5.29
CA ILE A 50 -13.69 -11.10 -6.22
C ILE A 50 -14.52 -12.32 -6.64
N ILE A 51 -15.84 -12.25 -6.40
CA ILE A 51 -16.82 -13.27 -6.78
C ILE A 51 -17.95 -12.55 -7.49
N ASP A 52 -18.20 -12.94 -8.74
CA ASP A 52 -19.20 -12.34 -9.63
C ASP A 52 -19.07 -10.81 -9.76
N GLY A 53 -17.82 -10.34 -9.89
CA GLY A 53 -17.50 -8.91 -10.06
C GLY A 53 -17.61 -8.07 -8.79
N VAL A 54 -17.82 -8.69 -7.62
CA VAL A 54 -17.95 -8.02 -6.33
C VAL A 54 -16.91 -8.58 -5.35
N VAL A 55 -16.21 -7.69 -4.65
CA VAL A 55 -15.27 -8.07 -3.60
C VAL A 55 -16.05 -8.44 -2.35
N ARG A 56 -15.80 -9.64 -1.83
CA ARG A 56 -16.47 -10.15 -0.63
C ARG A 56 -15.57 -11.11 0.15
N PRO A 57 -15.81 -11.27 1.46
CA PRO A 57 -15.20 -12.34 2.24
C PRO A 57 -15.60 -13.71 1.68
N THR A 58 -14.68 -14.67 1.69
CA THR A 58 -14.85 -16.04 1.22
C THR A 58 -14.95 -17.05 2.36
N SER A 59 -15.01 -16.57 3.61
CA SER A 59 -15.15 -17.37 4.81
C SER A 59 -15.97 -16.63 5.88
N PRO A 60 -16.57 -17.34 6.84
CA PRO A 60 -17.25 -16.72 7.97
C PRO A 60 -16.31 -15.84 8.82
N GLN A 61 -15.07 -16.27 9.06
CA GLN A 61 -14.11 -15.51 9.87
C GLN A 61 -13.69 -14.20 9.19
N ALA A 62 -13.57 -14.22 7.86
CA ALA A 62 -13.31 -13.00 7.11
C ALA A 62 -14.53 -12.07 7.10
N ALA A 63 -15.74 -12.62 7.02
CA ALA A 63 -16.97 -11.82 7.08
C ALA A 63 -17.13 -11.12 8.42
N GLU A 64 -16.87 -11.81 9.53
CA GLU A 64 -16.87 -11.21 10.87
C GLU A 64 -15.84 -10.08 10.98
N MET A 65 -14.61 -10.33 10.50
CA MET A 65 -13.55 -9.32 10.51
C MET A 65 -13.89 -8.10 9.62
N VAL A 66 -14.52 -8.33 8.47
CA VAL A 66 -15.02 -7.24 7.59
C VAL A 66 -16.08 -6.41 8.31
N ALA A 67 -17.04 -7.05 8.99
CA ALA A 67 -18.08 -6.35 9.73
C ALA A 67 -17.48 -5.45 10.83
N GLN A 68 -16.49 -5.97 11.58
CA GLN A 68 -15.76 -5.22 12.60
C GLN A 68 -14.97 -4.04 12.01
N VAL A 69 -14.27 -4.24 10.89
CA VAL A 69 -13.47 -3.19 10.25
C VAL A 69 -14.33 -2.12 9.61
N ASN A 70 -15.46 -2.47 9.00
CA ASN A 70 -16.31 -1.51 8.31
C ASN A 70 -17.07 -0.62 9.31
N GLY A 71 -17.82 -1.25 10.21
CA GLY A 71 -18.71 -0.55 11.16
C GLY A 71 -19.99 0.02 10.54
N GLN A 72 -20.13 0.09 9.21
CA GLN A 72 -21.35 0.56 8.50
C GLN A 72 -22.20 -0.58 7.89
N GLY A 73 -21.88 -1.84 8.22
CA GLY A 73 -22.69 -2.99 7.81
C GLY A 73 -22.58 -3.41 6.33
N ARG A 74 -21.71 -2.79 5.52
CA ARG A 74 -21.51 -3.22 4.13
C ARG A 74 -20.61 -4.46 4.07
N GLU A 75 -21.20 -5.55 3.57
CA GLU A 75 -20.59 -6.87 3.49
C GLU A 75 -19.73 -7.09 2.22
N ALA A 76 -19.93 -6.28 1.18
CA ALA A 76 -19.30 -6.45 -0.12
C ALA A 76 -19.05 -5.11 -0.82
N LEU A 77 -18.08 -5.07 -1.75
CA LEU A 77 -17.76 -3.90 -2.58
C LEU A 77 -17.91 -4.23 -4.06
N ALA A 78 -18.77 -3.49 -4.76
CA ALA A 78 -18.82 -3.46 -6.22
C ALA A 78 -18.12 -2.20 -6.75
N PRO A 79 -17.51 -2.21 -7.96
CA PRO A 79 -16.72 -1.07 -8.46
C PRO A 79 -17.43 0.29 -8.54
N GLY A 80 -18.75 0.37 -8.47
CA GLY A 80 -19.52 1.63 -8.52
C GLY A 80 -20.10 2.09 -7.18
N ASP A 81 -19.82 1.38 -6.08
CA ASP A 81 -20.40 1.72 -4.77
C ASP A 81 -19.88 3.04 -4.21
N PHE A 82 -18.68 3.45 -4.60
CA PHE A 82 -17.99 4.67 -4.18
C PHE A 82 -17.55 5.47 -5.40
N ASP A 83 -17.20 6.74 -5.20
CA ASP A 83 -16.64 7.55 -6.29
C ASP A 83 -15.14 7.30 -6.41
N ILE A 84 -14.50 6.94 -5.29
CA ILE A 84 -13.06 6.66 -5.18
C ILE A 84 -12.81 5.45 -4.27
N TYR A 85 -11.86 4.60 -4.69
CA TYR A 85 -11.23 3.59 -3.84
C TYR A 85 -9.77 3.93 -3.59
N LEU A 86 -9.37 3.91 -2.32
CA LEU A 86 -7.98 3.95 -1.89
C LEU A 86 -7.60 2.61 -1.30
N PHE A 87 -6.85 1.81 -2.06
CA PHE A 87 -6.21 0.61 -1.54
C PHE A 87 -5.03 1.05 -0.67
N PHE A 88 -5.06 0.72 0.62
CA PHE A 88 -4.06 1.20 1.58
C PHE A 88 -3.34 0.02 2.24
N GLY A 89 -2.06 -0.14 1.91
CA GLY A 89 -1.30 -1.34 2.21
C GLY A 89 -1.73 -2.48 1.28
N ALA A 90 -2.71 -3.27 1.74
CA ALA A 90 -3.35 -4.32 0.95
C ALA A 90 -2.37 -5.39 0.43
N ARG A 91 -1.36 -5.72 1.24
CA ARG A 91 -0.36 -6.77 0.98
C ARG A 91 0.46 -6.65 -0.31
N LEU A 92 0.48 -5.49 -0.95
CA LEU A 92 1.47 -5.20 -1.99
C LEU A 92 2.76 -4.72 -1.31
N ARG A 93 3.59 -5.66 -0.87
CA ARG A 93 4.75 -5.39 0.00
C ARG A 93 5.98 -5.02 -0.81
N MET A 94 6.31 -3.74 -0.84
CA MET A 94 7.47 -3.29 -1.61
C MET A 94 8.79 -3.75 -1.00
N ALA A 95 8.84 -4.07 0.30
CA ALA A 95 10.02 -4.69 0.91
C ALA A 95 10.36 -6.07 0.31
N ASP A 96 9.37 -6.79 -0.26
CA ASP A 96 9.59 -8.10 -0.89
C ASP A 96 10.11 -7.96 -2.34
N PHE A 97 9.97 -6.78 -2.96
CA PHE A 97 10.27 -6.56 -4.37
C PHE A 97 11.43 -5.59 -4.58
N MET A 98 11.41 -4.44 -3.90
CA MET A 98 12.30 -3.33 -4.17
C MET A 98 13.78 -3.65 -3.90
N PRO A 99 14.18 -4.27 -2.77
CA PRO A 99 15.59 -4.52 -2.47
C PRO A 99 16.36 -5.33 -3.53
N PRO A 100 15.90 -6.52 -3.99
CA PRO A 100 16.64 -7.28 -4.99
C PRO A 100 16.76 -6.56 -6.34
N TYR A 101 15.76 -5.77 -6.74
CA TYR A 101 15.84 -5.01 -7.99
C TYR A 101 16.75 -3.78 -7.86
N LEU A 102 16.75 -3.07 -6.73
CA LEU A 102 17.70 -1.99 -6.48
C LEU A 102 19.14 -2.49 -6.42
N GLN A 103 19.37 -3.65 -5.80
CA GLN A 103 20.67 -4.31 -5.80
C GLN A 103 21.18 -4.49 -7.23
N ARG A 104 20.33 -5.02 -8.12
CA ARG A 104 20.68 -5.27 -9.52
C ARG A 104 20.83 -3.99 -10.33
N LEU A 105 19.97 -3.00 -10.15
CA LEU A 105 20.08 -1.71 -10.87
C LEU A 105 21.39 -0.99 -10.58
N ARG A 106 21.98 -1.22 -9.40
CA ARG A 106 23.23 -0.59 -8.97
C ARG A 106 24.46 -1.47 -9.13
N ASP A 107 24.29 -2.72 -9.52
CA ASP A 107 25.40 -3.63 -9.80
C ASP A 107 25.95 -3.35 -11.21
N PRO A 108 27.19 -2.83 -11.35
CA PRO A 108 27.77 -2.52 -12.65
C PRO A 108 28.11 -3.76 -13.49
N GLN A 109 28.21 -4.94 -12.86
CA GLN A 109 28.55 -6.19 -13.53
C GLN A 109 27.32 -7.02 -13.88
N ASN A 110 26.29 -6.98 -13.02
CA ASN A 110 25.06 -7.78 -13.18
C ASN A 110 23.80 -6.93 -13.25
N GLY A 111 23.92 -5.75 -13.88
CA GLY A 111 22.84 -4.83 -14.15
C GLY A 111 21.68 -5.49 -14.88
N ILE A 112 20.45 -5.04 -14.60
CA ILE A 112 19.25 -5.48 -15.31
C ILE A 112 18.74 -4.38 -16.23
N SER A 113 18.15 -4.77 -17.36
CA SER A 113 17.49 -3.82 -18.26
C SER A 113 16.13 -3.37 -17.70
N ALA A 114 15.63 -2.25 -18.21
CA ALA A 114 14.28 -1.77 -17.90
C ALA A 114 13.20 -2.81 -18.25
N ALA A 115 13.39 -3.59 -19.32
CA ALA A 115 12.46 -4.65 -19.72
C ALA A 115 12.41 -5.80 -18.70
N VAL A 116 13.55 -6.20 -18.12
CA VAL A 116 13.60 -7.21 -17.05
C VAL A 116 12.91 -6.71 -15.78
N LEU A 117 13.16 -5.45 -15.40
CA LEU A 117 12.47 -4.82 -14.27
C LEU A 117 10.94 -4.79 -14.50
N GLN A 118 10.50 -4.41 -15.69
CA GLN A 118 9.07 -4.34 -16.03
C GLN A 118 8.41 -5.74 -16.04
N ALA A 119 9.10 -6.76 -16.57
CA ALA A 119 8.62 -8.14 -16.52
C ALA A 119 8.49 -8.64 -15.08
N GLY A 120 9.48 -8.33 -14.24
CA GLY A 120 9.44 -8.60 -12.80
C GLY A 120 8.27 -7.96 -12.09
N ALA A 121 8.07 -6.64 -12.30
CA ALA A 121 6.96 -5.90 -11.73
C ALA A 121 5.60 -6.46 -12.17
N ARG A 122 5.49 -6.87 -13.45
CA ARG A 122 4.28 -7.51 -13.99
C ARG A 122 3.98 -8.83 -13.31
N GLY A 123 4.97 -9.70 -13.15
CA GLY A 123 4.83 -10.96 -12.42
C GLY A 123 4.41 -10.74 -10.98
N PHE A 124 5.10 -9.83 -10.28
CA PHE A 124 4.78 -9.49 -8.89
C PHE A 124 3.34 -8.99 -8.72
N LEU A 125 2.88 -8.07 -9.58
CA LEU A 125 1.50 -7.57 -9.56
C LEU A 125 0.49 -8.67 -9.91
N ALA A 126 0.80 -9.54 -10.87
CA ALA A 126 -0.07 -10.65 -11.26
C ALA A 126 -0.30 -11.62 -10.11
N ASP A 127 0.71 -11.84 -9.24
CA ASP A 127 0.60 -12.75 -8.09
C ASP A 127 -0.14 -12.14 -6.89
N ARG A 128 -0.29 -10.81 -6.84
CA ARG A 128 -0.96 -10.13 -5.72
C ARG A 128 -2.44 -9.95 -6.01
N ARG A 129 -3.27 -10.71 -5.28
CA ARG A 129 -4.74 -10.62 -5.38
C ARG A 129 -5.27 -9.20 -5.31
N MET A 130 -4.79 -8.37 -4.38
CA MET A 130 -5.29 -7.00 -4.24
C MET A 130 -4.92 -6.10 -5.41
N ALA A 131 -3.76 -6.31 -6.04
CA ALA A 131 -3.42 -5.61 -7.27
C ALA A 131 -4.39 -6.02 -8.40
N ARG A 132 -4.74 -7.31 -8.52
CA ARG A 132 -5.75 -7.77 -9.48
C ARG A 132 -7.13 -7.16 -9.22
N ILE A 133 -7.57 -7.09 -7.96
CA ILE A 133 -8.84 -6.47 -7.59
C ILE A 133 -8.83 -4.98 -7.92
N ALA A 134 -7.77 -4.24 -7.56
CA ALA A 134 -7.66 -2.81 -7.87
C ALA A 134 -7.72 -2.54 -9.37
N ARG A 135 -7.01 -3.35 -10.18
CA ARG A 135 -7.02 -3.26 -11.64
C ARG A 135 -8.41 -3.59 -12.20
N ASN A 136 -9.12 -4.57 -11.65
CA ASN A 136 -10.51 -4.84 -12.04
C ASN A 136 -11.45 -3.65 -11.75
N PHE A 137 -11.27 -2.99 -10.60
CA PHE A 137 -12.06 -1.82 -10.24
C PHE A 137 -11.75 -0.64 -11.15
N GLY A 138 -10.48 -0.38 -11.43
CA GLY A 138 -10.06 0.72 -12.32
C GLY A 138 -10.51 0.48 -13.76
N ALA A 139 -10.34 -0.73 -14.28
CA ALA A 139 -10.75 -1.10 -15.64
C ALA A 139 -12.27 -1.05 -15.84
N SER A 140 -13.07 -1.09 -14.76
CA SER A 140 -14.52 -0.92 -14.84
C SER A 140 -14.95 0.49 -15.28
N GLY A 141 -14.08 1.49 -15.10
CA GLY A 141 -14.37 2.90 -15.37
C GLY A 141 -15.44 3.53 -14.46
N LYS A 142 -15.94 2.81 -13.45
CA LYS A 142 -17.02 3.29 -12.55
C LYS A 142 -16.50 4.10 -11.36
N SER A 143 -15.22 3.97 -11.03
CA SER A 143 -14.56 4.64 -9.92
C SER A 143 -13.14 5.04 -10.25
N ARG A 144 -12.63 6.06 -9.55
CA ARG A 144 -11.18 6.32 -9.53
C ARG A 144 -10.52 5.40 -8.52
N VAL A 145 -9.43 4.75 -8.91
CA VAL A 145 -8.72 3.81 -8.04
C VAL A 145 -7.31 4.31 -7.75
N PHE A 146 -6.99 4.39 -6.47
CA PHE A 146 -5.66 4.71 -5.97
C PHE A 146 -5.10 3.51 -5.21
N PHE A 147 -3.80 3.25 -5.35
CA PHE A 147 -3.13 2.18 -4.63
C PHE A 147 -1.90 2.70 -3.90
N ALA A 148 -1.94 2.70 -2.57
CA ALA A 148 -0.79 2.92 -1.71
C ALA A 148 -0.26 1.55 -1.24
N PRO A 149 0.91 1.07 -1.74
CA PRO A 149 1.48 -0.20 -1.33
C PRO A 149 1.81 -0.26 0.15
N ALA A 150 2.03 -1.47 0.67
CA ALA A 150 2.57 -1.62 2.01
C ALA A 150 4.00 -1.04 2.06
N PRO A 151 4.31 -0.24 3.10
CA PRO A 151 5.58 0.47 3.22
C PRO A 151 6.77 -0.48 3.32
N LEU A 152 7.94 0.07 3.05
CA LEU A 152 9.22 -0.56 3.38
C LEU A 152 9.33 -0.83 4.89
N TRP A 153 10.13 -1.83 5.26
CA TRP A 153 10.35 -2.19 6.66
C TRP A 153 11.01 -1.06 7.43
N THR A 154 10.64 -0.93 8.70
CA THR A 154 11.25 0.04 9.61
C THR A 154 12.69 -0.39 9.94
N TRP A 155 13.64 0.54 9.84
CA TRP A 155 15.02 0.28 10.25
C TRP A 155 15.16 0.25 11.79
N GLY A 156 16.11 -0.52 12.32
CA GLY A 156 16.55 -0.40 13.71
C GLY A 156 15.53 -0.82 14.77
N VAL A 157 14.55 -1.65 14.42
CA VAL A 157 13.64 -2.27 15.39
C VAL A 157 14.36 -3.45 16.07
N GLN A 158 14.51 -3.37 17.39
CA GLN A 158 15.12 -4.42 18.20
C GLN A 158 14.24 -5.69 18.22
N GLY A 159 14.85 -6.84 18.49
CA GLY A 159 14.14 -8.13 18.51
C GLY A 159 13.76 -8.68 17.14
N ASN A 160 14.03 -7.96 16.04
CA ASN A 160 13.78 -8.42 14.68
C ASN A 160 15.00 -8.23 13.76
N ALA A 161 15.76 -9.31 13.58
CA ALA A 161 16.96 -9.31 12.75
C ALA A 161 16.67 -9.24 11.24
N ALA A 162 15.40 -9.32 10.80
CA ALA A 162 15.07 -9.38 9.37
C ALA A 162 15.48 -8.11 8.62
N ALA A 163 15.33 -6.92 9.24
CA ALA A 163 15.75 -5.67 8.62
C ALA A 163 17.28 -5.61 8.45
N GLN A 164 18.04 -6.04 9.45
CA GLN A 164 19.50 -6.14 9.34
C GLN A 164 19.89 -7.14 8.25
N LYS A 165 19.32 -8.34 8.28
CA LYS A 165 19.57 -9.38 7.28
C LYS A 165 19.29 -8.89 5.86
N LEU A 166 18.22 -8.13 5.65
CA LEU A 166 17.88 -7.57 4.34
C LEU A 166 18.94 -6.57 3.85
N ALA A 167 19.51 -5.77 4.75
CA ALA A 167 20.61 -4.86 4.42
C ALA A 167 21.89 -5.64 4.06
N ASP A 168 22.16 -6.74 4.76
CA ASP A 168 23.32 -7.60 4.51
C ASP A 168 23.19 -8.39 3.20
N ASP A 169 21.97 -8.86 2.87
CA ASP A 169 21.67 -9.58 1.63
C ASP A 169 21.71 -8.65 0.39
N TYR A 170 21.39 -7.37 0.57
CA TYR A 170 21.27 -6.37 -0.51
C TYR A 170 22.02 -5.06 -0.21
N PRO A 171 23.37 -5.09 -0.06
CA PRO A 171 24.14 -3.93 0.38
C PRO A 171 24.09 -2.76 -0.60
N LEU A 172 24.06 -3.00 -1.91
CA LEU A 172 23.95 -1.92 -2.90
C LEU A 172 22.56 -1.28 -2.90
N ALA A 173 21.54 -2.04 -2.53
CA ALA A 173 20.19 -1.49 -2.38
C ALA A 173 20.10 -0.53 -1.19
N ALA A 174 20.86 -0.77 -0.12
CA ALA A 174 20.89 0.09 1.06
C ALA A 174 21.44 1.50 0.78
N ASP A 175 22.24 1.65 -0.27
CA ASP A 175 22.78 2.94 -0.68
C ASP A 175 21.95 3.60 -1.81
N ALA A 176 20.83 2.99 -2.21
CA ALA A 176 20.05 3.44 -3.36
C ALA A 176 19.40 4.81 -3.14
N GLY A 177 19.45 5.64 -4.18
CA GLY A 177 18.89 6.99 -4.18
C GLY A 177 17.44 7.05 -4.65
N LYS A 178 16.88 8.26 -4.58
CA LYS A 178 15.55 8.58 -5.14
C LYS A 178 15.41 8.21 -6.63
N PRO A 179 16.41 8.46 -7.50
CA PRO A 179 16.32 8.06 -8.92
C PRO A 179 16.18 6.54 -9.12
N ASP A 180 16.90 5.74 -8.33
CA ASP A 180 16.84 4.27 -8.43
C ASP A 180 15.45 3.75 -8.05
N ARG A 181 14.90 4.25 -6.94
CA ARG A 181 13.53 3.93 -6.53
C ARG A 181 12.50 4.40 -7.54
N ALA A 182 12.70 5.58 -8.13
CA ALA A 182 11.81 6.11 -9.15
C ALA A 182 11.72 5.18 -10.37
N ALA A 183 12.82 4.54 -10.78
CA ALA A 183 12.79 3.55 -11.87
C ALA A 183 11.87 2.36 -11.55
N ILE A 184 11.92 1.85 -10.32
CA ILE A 184 11.03 0.78 -9.87
C ILE A 184 9.58 1.25 -9.83
N TRP A 185 9.31 2.43 -9.26
CA TRP A 185 7.96 2.97 -9.22
C TRP A 185 7.35 3.17 -10.61
N SER A 186 8.14 3.71 -11.55
CA SER A 186 7.72 3.88 -12.94
C SER A 186 7.36 2.54 -13.59
N ALA A 187 8.06 1.45 -13.26
CA ALA A 187 7.73 0.13 -13.79
C ALA A 187 6.34 -0.36 -13.31
N PHE A 188 5.95 -0.04 -12.08
CA PHE A 188 4.62 -0.36 -11.55
C PHE A 188 3.53 0.54 -12.16
N GLU A 189 3.79 1.84 -12.25
CA GLU A 189 2.87 2.82 -12.85
C GLU A 189 2.53 2.47 -14.30
N GLN A 190 3.54 2.15 -15.12
CA GLN A 190 3.33 1.73 -16.52
C GLN A 190 2.43 0.48 -16.66
N ILE A 191 2.30 -0.34 -15.62
CA ILE A 191 1.46 -1.54 -15.62
C ILE A 191 0.07 -1.24 -15.05
N LEU A 192 -0.03 -0.34 -14.07
CA LEU A 192 -1.26 -0.03 -13.34
C LEU A 192 -2.11 1.07 -14.01
N GLU A 193 -1.47 2.07 -14.61
CA GLU A 193 -2.15 3.21 -15.25
C GLU A 193 -3.09 2.80 -16.39
N PRO A 194 -2.74 1.86 -17.30
CA PRO A 194 -3.66 1.42 -18.35
C PRO A 194 -4.96 0.80 -17.82
N ASP A 195 -4.93 0.24 -16.60
CA ASP A 195 -6.10 -0.30 -15.92
C ASP A 195 -6.79 0.72 -15.02
N GLY A 196 -6.48 2.01 -15.16
CA GLY A 196 -7.12 3.10 -14.40
C GLY A 196 -6.72 3.18 -12.92
N VAL A 197 -5.57 2.60 -12.55
CA VAL A 197 -5.06 2.61 -11.16
C VAL A 197 -3.92 3.61 -11.01
N THR A 198 -4.12 4.63 -10.17
CA THR A 198 -3.07 5.58 -9.79
C THR A 198 -2.25 5.05 -8.62
N LEU A 199 -0.96 4.83 -8.82
CA LEU A 199 -0.06 4.41 -7.75
C LEU A 199 0.31 5.60 -6.85
N LEU A 200 0.23 5.40 -5.54
CA LEU A 200 0.72 6.32 -4.53
C LEU A 200 2.03 5.78 -3.97
N ARG A 201 3.15 6.37 -4.41
CA ARG A 201 4.49 6.01 -3.94
C ARG A 201 4.62 6.28 -2.43
N GLN A 202 5.44 5.49 -1.75
CA GLN A 202 5.86 5.82 -0.39
C GLN A 202 6.55 7.21 -0.41
N PRO A 203 6.18 8.15 0.49
CA PRO A 203 6.80 9.47 0.51
C PRO A 203 8.32 9.37 0.74
N GLU A 204 9.10 10.02 -0.12
CA GLU A 204 10.56 9.88 -0.12
C GLU A 204 11.20 10.34 1.19
N GLU A 205 10.61 11.33 1.86
CA GLU A 205 11.04 11.81 3.18
C GLU A 205 10.89 10.79 4.32
N THR A 206 10.24 9.66 4.04
CA THR A 206 10.11 8.54 4.98
C THR A 206 11.17 7.48 4.79
N ILE A 207 11.90 7.50 3.66
CA ILE A 207 12.83 6.44 3.28
C ILE A 207 14.24 6.81 3.73
N ILE A 208 14.88 5.88 4.43
CA ILE A 208 16.29 5.95 4.82
C ILE A 208 17.01 4.69 4.35
N ARG A 209 18.34 4.79 4.19
CA ARG A 209 19.19 3.67 3.79
C ARG A 209 18.61 2.89 2.61
N GLY A 210 18.13 3.62 1.58
CA GLY A 210 17.68 3.09 0.30
C GLY A 210 16.37 2.30 0.28
N ILE A 211 16.19 1.40 1.26
CA ILE A 211 15.19 0.32 1.31
C ILE A 211 14.44 0.23 2.64
N PHE A 212 14.64 1.17 3.57
CA PHE A 212 13.96 1.17 4.86
C PHE A 212 13.16 2.43 5.09
N THR A 213 12.16 2.31 5.96
CA THR A 213 11.44 3.45 6.52
C THR A 213 12.16 3.93 7.79
N ASP A 214 12.21 5.26 7.98
CA ASP A 214 12.76 5.91 9.17
C ASP A 214 12.01 5.43 10.45
N PRO A 215 12.74 5.02 11.51
CA PRO A 215 12.15 4.58 12.78
C PRO A 215 11.13 5.55 13.39
N LYS A 216 11.22 6.85 13.13
CA LYS A 216 10.23 7.83 13.63
C LYS A 216 8.81 7.61 13.08
N TYR A 217 8.69 6.84 11.99
CA TYR A 217 7.42 6.46 11.37
C TYR A 217 6.99 5.04 11.74
N ALA A 218 7.68 4.37 12.67
CA ALA A 218 7.29 3.06 13.18
C ALA A 218 5.97 3.13 13.96
N VAL A 219 5.23 2.02 14.02
CA VAL A 219 4.09 1.93 14.94
C VAL A 219 4.58 2.09 16.39
N GLU A 220 3.73 2.65 17.25
CA GLU A 220 3.97 2.69 18.69
C GLU A 220 4.23 1.27 19.24
N GLY A 221 5.21 1.12 20.13
CA GLY A 221 5.62 -0.18 20.67
C GLY A 221 6.36 -1.10 19.67
N ALA A 222 6.79 -0.59 18.52
CA ALA A 222 7.53 -1.39 17.52
C ALA A 222 8.80 -2.04 18.11
N GLN A 223 9.54 -1.32 18.97
CA GLN A 223 10.75 -1.84 19.59
C GLN A 223 10.48 -3.05 20.50
N ASP A 224 9.41 -2.98 21.28
CA ASP A 224 9.07 -4.05 22.24
C ASP A 224 8.46 -5.26 21.53
N SER A 225 7.71 -5.03 20.46
CA SER A 225 7.00 -6.08 19.70
C SER A 225 7.82 -6.67 18.55
N GLY A 226 8.94 -6.05 18.16
CA GLY A 226 9.70 -6.43 16.97
C GLY A 226 8.98 -6.09 15.65
N ASP A 227 8.00 -5.18 15.67
CA ASP A 227 7.16 -4.86 14.50
C ASP A 227 7.86 -3.90 13.53
N ILE A 228 8.48 -4.48 12.50
CA ILE A 228 9.09 -3.74 11.39
C ILE A 228 8.09 -3.33 10.29
N GLY A 229 6.87 -3.89 10.32
CA GLY A 229 5.91 -3.80 9.21
C GLY A 229 4.99 -2.60 9.35
N HIS A 230 4.32 -2.47 10.50
CA HIS A 230 3.34 -1.42 10.72
C HIS A 230 3.99 -0.04 10.92
N LYS A 231 3.19 1.00 10.66
CA LYS A 231 3.66 2.39 10.66
C LYS A 231 2.74 3.28 11.49
N SER A 232 3.29 4.42 11.89
CA SER A 232 2.62 5.42 12.72
C SER A 232 1.48 6.13 11.98
N ALA A 233 0.70 6.91 12.74
CA ALA A 233 -0.34 7.78 12.19
C ALA A 233 0.26 8.91 11.32
N GLU A 234 1.43 9.43 11.68
CA GLU A 234 2.17 10.45 10.94
C GLU A 234 2.59 9.93 9.56
N TYR A 235 3.03 8.68 9.46
CA TYR A 235 3.29 8.05 8.17
C TYR A 235 2.03 8.00 7.30
N ALA A 236 0.93 7.50 7.86
CA ALA A 236 -0.33 7.41 7.14
C ALA A 236 -0.84 8.78 6.68
N ALA A 237 -0.64 9.82 7.50
CA ALA A 237 -0.96 11.20 7.15
C ALA A 237 -0.18 11.71 5.93
N LEU A 238 1.10 11.36 5.79
CA LEU A 238 1.90 11.72 4.61
C LEU A 238 1.39 11.02 3.35
N VAL A 239 1.11 9.71 3.42
CA VAL A 239 0.54 8.96 2.29
C VAL A 239 -0.83 9.53 1.89
N PHE A 240 -1.69 9.83 2.87
CA PHE A 240 -3.00 10.40 2.61
C PHE A 240 -2.94 11.82 2.03
N LYS A 241 -1.96 12.64 2.44
CA LYS A 241 -1.70 13.94 1.79
C LYS A 241 -1.33 13.77 0.31
N SER A 242 -0.55 12.74 -0.04
CA SER A 242 -0.25 12.41 -1.44
C SER A 242 -1.51 11.99 -2.20
N PHE A 243 -2.37 11.16 -1.57
CA PHE A 243 -3.69 10.84 -2.11
C PHE A 243 -4.52 12.11 -2.39
N LEU A 244 -4.67 13.01 -1.40
CA LEU A 244 -5.44 14.25 -1.56
C LEU A 244 -4.90 15.16 -2.68
N LYS A 245 -3.59 15.15 -2.93
CA LYS A 245 -2.98 15.89 -4.05
C LYS A 245 -3.36 15.27 -5.39
N ALA A 246 -3.34 13.94 -5.50
CA ALA A 246 -3.66 13.21 -6.73
C ALA A 246 -5.17 13.07 -7.00
N ALA A 247 -6.00 13.16 -5.96
CA ALA A 247 -7.45 12.99 -6.04
C ALA A 247 -8.23 14.29 -6.30
N LYS A 248 -7.57 15.45 -6.22
CA LYS A 248 -8.12 16.72 -6.73
C LYS A 248 -8.41 16.62 -8.23
#